data_AF-A0A958KGD2-F1
#
_entry.id   AF-A0A958KGD2-F1
#
_cell.length_a   1.000
_cell.length_b   1.000
_cell.length_c   1.000
_cell.angle_alpha   90.00
_cell.angle_beta   90.00
_cell.angle_gamma   90.00
#
_symmetry.space_group_name_H-M   'P 1'
#
loop_
_entity.id
_entity.type
_entity.pdbx_description
1 polymer ?
#
loop_
_entity_poly.entity_id
_entity_poly.type
_entity_poly.pdbx_seq_one_letter_code
_entity_poly.pdbx_strand_id
1 'polypeptide(L)'
;MENLESTTKENSHSKVSVKVRCPECFKLFGVKAAEISESRPRFACTSCNTQFWVPFPECLEQEAMIGFPVSWLKSTPLGAASNLESTPSAPEPKLENNV
;
A
#
# COMPACT_ATOMS: atom_id res chain seq x y z
N MET A 1 -54.31 6.64 7.14
CA MET A 1 -53.62 7.88 6.72
C MET A 1 -53.13 8.47 8.03
N GLU A 2 -51.84 8.48 8.37
CA GLU A 2 -50.67 8.91 7.59
C GLU A 2 -49.43 8.05 7.88
N ASN A 3 -48.47 8.13 6.96
CA ASN A 3 -47.27 7.31 6.79
C ASN A 3 -46.20 7.70 7.83
N LEU A 4 -45.70 6.76 8.63
CA LEU A 4 -44.52 6.97 9.47
C LEU A 4 -43.27 6.65 8.65
N GLU A 5 -42.94 7.55 7.72
CA GLU A 5 -41.67 7.51 6.99
C GLU A 5 -40.53 7.79 7.98
N SER A 6 -39.89 6.70 8.41
CA SER A 6 -38.62 6.75 9.14
C SER A 6 -37.54 7.24 8.18
N THR A 7 -37.44 8.56 8.02
CA THR A 7 -36.33 9.20 7.32
C THR A 7 -35.08 9.06 8.18
N THR A 8 -34.47 7.88 8.15
CA THR A 8 -33.09 7.70 8.61
C THR A 8 -32.23 8.55 7.70
N LYS A 9 -31.91 9.76 8.17
CA LYS A 9 -30.87 10.62 7.61
C LYS A 9 -29.55 9.85 7.75
N GLU A 10 -29.24 9.02 6.76
CA GLU A 10 -27.88 8.52 6.58
C GLU A 10 -27.02 9.73 6.24
N ASN A 11 -26.41 10.26 7.29
CA ASN A 11 -25.40 11.28 7.27
C ASN A 11 -24.32 10.81 6.29
N SER A 12 -24.31 11.40 5.08
CA SER A 12 -23.31 11.23 4.04
C SER A 12 -21.96 11.76 4.52
N HIS A 13 -21.40 11.08 5.51
CA HIS A 13 -19.97 11.08 5.73
C HIS A 13 -19.41 10.31 4.55
N SER A 14 -18.99 11.03 3.51
CA SER A 14 -18.26 10.48 2.37
C SER A 14 -17.08 9.68 2.91
N LYS A 15 -17.30 8.39 3.20
CA LYS A 15 -16.30 7.49 3.75
C LYS A 15 -15.26 7.33 2.67
N VAL A 16 -14.15 8.06 2.82
CA VAL A 16 -12.99 7.91 1.95
C VAL A 16 -12.60 6.44 1.98
N SER A 17 -12.71 5.78 0.83
CA SER A 17 -12.37 4.37 0.66
C SER A 17 -11.27 4.26 -0.38
N VAL A 18 -10.20 3.54 -0.07
CA VAL A 18 -9.16 3.20 -1.04
C VAL A 18 -9.50 1.88 -1.70
N LYS A 19 -9.15 1.74 -2.97
CA LYS A 19 -9.29 0.47 -3.69
C LYS A 19 -7.92 -0.17 -3.85
N VAL A 20 -7.81 -1.44 -3.44
CA VAL A 20 -6.55 -2.19 -3.51
C VAL A 20 -6.75 -3.50 -4.25
N ARG A 21 -5.75 -3.95 -4.99
CA ARG A 21 -5.77 -5.22 -5.73
C ARG A 21 -4.77 -6.21 -5.15
N CYS A 22 -5.16 -7.48 -5.10
CA CYS A 22 -4.22 -8.56 -4.78
C CYS A 22 -3.13 -8.66 -5.88
N PRO A 23 -1.84 -8.83 -5.54
CA PRO A 23 -0.78 -9.02 -6.53
C PRO A 23 -0.88 -10.30 -7.35
N GLU A 24 -1.49 -11.36 -6.79
CA GLU A 24 -1.52 -12.68 -7.44
C GLU A 24 -2.73 -12.85 -8.34
N CYS A 25 -3.93 -12.53 -7.83
CA CYS A 25 -5.19 -12.78 -8.54
C CYS A 25 -5.87 -11.50 -9.03
N PHE A 26 -5.27 -10.32 -8.82
CA PHE A 26 -5.75 -9.00 -9.25
C PHE A 26 -7.15 -8.60 -8.79
N LYS A 27 -7.75 -9.36 -7.87
CA LYS A 27 -9.08 -9.07 -7.31
C LYS A 27 -9.04 -7.75 -6.55
N LEU A 28 -10.06 -6.92 -6.77
CA LEU A 28 -10.22 -5.59 -6.19
C LEU A 28 -10.96 -5.66 -4.85
N PHE A 29 -10.46 -4.90 -3.88
CA PHE A 29 -11.02 -4.77 -2.54
C PHE A 29 -11.19 -3.28 -2.21
N GLY A 30 -12.34 -2.93 -1.62
CA GLY A 30 -12.56 -1.60 -1.06
C GLY A 30 -12.26 -1.61 0.43
N VAL A 31 -11.35 -0.74 0.87
CA VAL A 31 -10.97 -0.60 2.27
C VAL A 31 -11.29 0.81 2.74
N LYS A 32 -11.91 0.95 3.90
CA LYS A 32 -12.19 2.27 4.46
C LYS A 32 -10.89 2.89 4.94
N ALA A 33 -10.54 4.06 4.43
CA ALA A 33 -9.33 4.78 4.82
C ALA A 33 -9.30 5.07 6.32
N ALA A 34 -10.46 5.29 6.94
CA ALA A 34 -10.60 5.55 8.38
C ALA A 34 -10.20 4.37 9.29
N GLU A 35 -10.12 3.15 8.76
CA GLU A 35 -9.74 1.95 9.52
C GLU A 35 -8.23 1.65 9.42
N ILE A 36 -7.49 2.44 8.63
CA ILE A 36 -6.05 2.25 8.41
C ILE A 36 -5.26 3.28 9.23
N SER A 37 -4.49 2.79 10.20
CA SER A 37 -3.58 3.60 11.03
C SER A 37 -2.10 3.44 10.66
N GLU A 38 -1.76 2.38 9.92
CA GLU A 38 -0.39 2.06 9.51
C GLU A 38 -0.08 2.65 8.12
N SER A 39 1.19 3.01 7.88
CA SER A 39 1.63 3.45 6.55
C SER A 39 1.73 2.30 5.54
N ARG A 40 1.92 1.07 6.03
CA ARG A 40 2.04 -0.15 5.22
C ARG A 40 1.09 -1.24 5.75
N PRO A 41 -0.24 -1.04 5.68
CA PRO A 41 -1.19 -2.02 6.14
C PRO A 41 -1.05 -3.33 5.36
N ARG A 42 -1.27 -4.45 6.04
CA ARG A 42 -1.25 -5.79 5.48
C ARG A 42 -2.68 -6.29 5.28
N PHE A 43 -2.91 -6.93 4.15
CA PHE A 43 -4.20 -7.50 3.76
C PHE A 43 -4.04 -8.97 3.38
N ALA A 44 -5.12 -9.73 3.51
CA ALA A 44 -5.22 -11.10 3.03
C ALA A 44 -6.29 -11.17 1.93
N CYS A 45 -5.91 -11.69 0.77
CA CYS A 45 -6.83 -11.89 -0.34
C CYS A 45 -7.80 -13.03 -0.02
N THR A 46 -9.10 -12.77 0.03
CA THR A 46 -10.11 -13.82 0.32
C THR A 46 -10.32 -14.83 -0.81
N SER A 47 -9.71 -14.61 -1.98
CA SER A 47 -9.84 -15.51 -3.13
C SER A 47 -8.66 -16.47 -3.29
N CYS A 48 -7.43 -16.01 -3.11
CA CYS A 48 -6.23 -16.85 -3.26
C CYS A 48 -5.45 -17.02 -1.94
N ASN A 49 -5.95 -16.47 -0.84
CA ASN A 49 -5.32 -16.47 0.50
C ASN A 49 -3.92 -15.84 0.56
N THR A 50 -3.50 -15.13 -0.49
CA THR A 50 -2.23 -14.42 -0.51
C THR A 50 -2.26 -13.23 0.43
N GLN A 51 -1.22 -13.11 1.25
CA GLN A 51 -0.96 -11.92 2.05
C GLN A 51 -0.15 -10.90 1.26
N PHE A 52 -0.57 -9.64 1.30
CA PHE A 52 0.10 -8.53 0.61
C PHE A 52 0.00 -7.26 1.44
N TRP A 53 0.76 -6.24 1.08
CA TRP A 53 0.73 -4.92 1.71
C TRP A 53 0.60 -3.82 0.65
N VAL A 54 0.20 -2.63 1.07
CA VAL A 54 0.17 -1.44 0.20
C VAL A 54 0.78 -0.24 0.91
N PRO A 55 1.44 0.69 0.21
CA PRO A 55 1.76 2.00 0.75
C PRO A 55 0.50 2.86 0.83
N PHE A 56 -0.05 2.99 2.03
CA PHE A 56 -1.35 3.64 2.22
C PHE A 56 -1.41 5.12 1.81
N PRO A 57 -0.39 5.98 2.09
CA PRO A 57 -0.42 7.38 1.65
C PRO A 57 -0.61 7.50 0.13
N GLU A 58 0.09 6.66 -0.63
CA GLU A 58 0.02 6.65 -2.10
C GLU A 58 -1.30 6.06 -2.61
N CYS A 59 -1.97 5.19 -1.83
CA CYS A 59 -3.29 4.66 -2.19
C CYS A 59 -4.38 5.74 -2.22
N LEU A 60 -4.22 6.84 -1.47
CA LEU A 60 -5.19 7.93 -1.43
C LEU A 60 -5.17 8.78 -2.71
N GLU A 61 -4.03 8.78 -3.41
CA GLU A 61 -3.82 9.54 -4.65
C GLU A 61 -4.19 8.73 -5.91
N GLN A 62 -4.48 7.44 -5.75
CA GLN A 62 -4.76 6.52 -6.86
C GLN A 62 -6.20 6.01 -6.83
N GLU A 63 -6.78 5.77 -8.02
CA GLU A 63 -8.11 5.14 -8.11
C GLU A 63 -8.10 3.69 -7.59
N ALA A 64 -7.02 2.95 -7.89
CA ALA A 64 -6.78 1.61 -7.38
C ALA A 64 -5.28 1.28 -7.40
N MET A 65 -4.79 0.68 -6.31
CA MET A 65 -3.38 0.28 -6.18
C MET A 65 -3.24 -1.25 -6.16
N ILE A 66 -2.29 -1.81 -6.89
CA ILE A 66 -1.91 -3.23 -6.76
C ILE A 66 -0.96 -3.35 -5.56
N GLY A 67 -1.27 -4.26 -4.64
CA GLY A 67 -0.43 -4.50 -3.49
C GLY A 67 0.84 -5.28 -3.83
N PHE A 68 1.73 -5.34 -2.86
CA PHE A 68 3.04 -5.97 -2.99
C PHE A 68 3.11 -7.22 -2.11
N PRO A 69 3.85 -8.27 -2.52
CA PRO A 69 4.07 -9.44 -1.68
C PRO A 69 4.65 -9.05 -0.32
N VAL A 70 4.17 -9.66 0.77
CA VAL A 70 4.69 -9.41 2.13
C VAL A 70 6.18 -9.75 2.26
N SER A 71 6.70 -10.66 1.44
CA SER A 71 8.13 -10.98 1.38
C SER A 71 9.00 -9.79 0.98
N TRP A 72 8.42 -8.74 0.39
CA TRP A 72 9.14 -7.52 0.01
C TRP A 72 9.22 -6.49 1.14
N LEU A 73 8.45 -6.66 2.24
CA LEU A 73 8.77 -5.96 3.48
C LEU A 73 10.09 -6.53 3.98
N LYS A 74 11.21 -5.91 3.58
CA LYS A 74 12.46 -6.09 4.31
C LYS A 74 12.17 -5.69 5.75
N SER A 75 12.32 -6.62 6.68
CA SER A 75 12.32 -6.37 8.11
C SER A 75 13.34 -5.26 8.36
N THR A 76 12.87 -4.02 8.43
CA THR A 76 13.70 -2.94 8.92
C THR A 76 13.67 -3.15 10.42
N PRO A 77 14.76 -3.62 11.08
CA PRO A 77 14.76 -3.64 12.52
C PRO A 77 14.45 -2.20 12.97
N LEU A 78 13.35 -2.01 13.71
CA LEU A 78 13.09 -0.76 14.42
C LEU A 78 14.22 -0.60 15.45
N GLY A 79 15.34 -0.02 15.01
CA GLY A 79 16.56 0.03 15.82
C GLY A 79 17.82 0.40 15.05
N ALA A 80 17.75 1.32 14.10
CA ALA A 80 18.96 1.96 13.57
C ALA A 80 18.63 3.38 13.10
N ALA A 81 18.33 4.25 14.06
CA ALA A 81 18.53 5.67 13.84
C ALA A 81 20.05 5.94 13.78
N SER A 82 20.45 6.73 12.79
CA SER A 82 21.70 7.48 12.69
C SER A 82 22.97 6.69 12.36
N ASN A 83 23.42 6.77 11.11
CA ASN A 83 24.48 7.72 10.71
C ASN A 83 24.74 7.68 9.19
N LEU A 84 24.95 8.88 8.64
CA LEU A 84 25.73 9.28 7.43
C LEU A 84 26.02 8.22 6.35
N GLU A 85 25.54 8.39 5.12
CA GLU A 85 26.09 9.26 4.06
C GLU A 85 27.05 8.50 3.12
N SER A 86 26.94 8.79 1.81
CA SER A 86 27.97 8.59 0.75
C SER A 86 28.23 7.13 0.28
N THR A 87 28.24 6.70 -0.99
CA THR A 87 28.15 7.27 -2.35
C THR A 87 28.07 6.05 -3.31
N PRO A 88 27.47 6.12 -4.52
CA PRO A 88 27.57 5.05 -5.50
C PRO A 88 28.96 5.00 -6.16
N SER A 89 29.71 3.90 -6.01
CA SER A 89 30.88 3.62 -6.86
C SER A 89 30.55 2.47 -7.80
N ALA A 90 30.14 2.83 -9.01
CA ALA A 90 30.25 1.93 -10.15
C ALA A 90 31.73 1.63 -10.41
N PRO A 91 32.13 0.39 -10.72
CA PRO A 91 33.48 0.14 -11.21
C PRO A 91 33.58 0.65 -12.66
N GLU A 92 34.41 1.65 -12.90
CA GLU A 92 34.79 2.07 -14.25
C GLU A 92 35.49 0.91 -14.98
N PRO A 93 35.13 0.60 -16.25
CA PRO A 93 35.89 -0.36 -17.04
C PRO A 93 37.22 0.28 -17.45
N LYS A 94 38.34 -0.32 -17.00
CA LYS A 94 39.68 0.02 -17.50
C LYS A 94 39.76 -0.30 -18.99
N LEU A 95 39.73 0.75 -19.80
CA LEU A 95 40.16 0.73 -21.19
C LEU A 95 41.69 0.88 -21.20
N GLU A 96 42.43 -0.23 -21.20
CA GLU A 96 43.85 -0.19 -21.56
C GLU A 96 43.99 -0.62 -23.03
N ASN A 97 44.32 0.36 -23.87
CA ASN A 97 44.72 0.18 -25.25
C ASN A 97 46.19 0.61 -25.37
N ASN A 98 47.01 -0.33 -25.83
CA ASN A 98 48.16 -0.16 -26.75
C ASN A 98 49.48 0.44 -26.21
N VAL A 99 50.54 -0.38 -26.20
CA VAL A 99 51.71 -0.21 -27.08
C VAL A 99 52.34 -1.57 -27.41
#